data_AF-J7HI18-F1
#
_entry.id   AF-J7HI18-F1
#
_cell.length_a   1.000
_cell.length_b   1.000
_cell.length_c   1.000
_cell.angle_alpha   90.00
_cell.angle_beta   90.00
_cell.angle_gamma   90.00
#
_symmetry.space_group_name_H-M   'P 1'
#
loop_
_entity.id
_entity.type
_entity.pdbx_description
1 polymer ?
#
loop_
_entity_poly.entity_id
_entity_poly.type
_entity_poly.pdbx_seq_one_letter_code
_entity_poly.pdbx_strand_id
1 'polypeptide(L)'
;PGKMFNRNAGYLQQHPEEFDRQFFKISPEEANHLDPQVRLLLEIVWEALEDAGIPTHSVRGSNTGVYIGLTASEYGILLGMPNDNINQ
;
A
#
# COMPACT_ATOMS: atom_id res chain seq x y z
N PRO A 1 -24.34 8.03 18.81
CA PRO A 1 -23.31 6.99 18.51
C PRO A 1 -23.55 6.37 17.12
N GLY A 2 -22.48 6.12 16.34
CA GLY A 2 -22.58 5.50 15.01
C GLY A 2 -23.21 6.37 13.92
N LYS A 3 -23.37 7.68 14.15
CA LYS A 3 -23.91 8.62 13.16
C LYS A 3 -22.78 9.52 12.67
N MET A 4 -22.67 9.65 11.35
CA MET A 4 -21.77 10.60 10.69
C MET A 4 -22.59 11.80 10.19
N PHE A 5 -22.21 13.01 10.60
CA PHE A 5 -22.94 14.24 10.23
C PHE A 5 -22.42 14.90 8.95
N ASN A 6 -21.19 14.57 8.54
CA ASN A 6 -20.62 14.99 7.25
C ASN A 6 -20.81 13.88 6.22
N ARG A 7 -21.20 14.22 4.98
CA ARG A 7 -21.38 13.26 3.89
C ARG A 7 -20.31 13.37 2.79
N ASN A 8 -19.42 14.35 2.91
CA ASN A 8 -18.38 14.62 1.95
C ASN A 8 -17.07 13.99 2.42
N ALA A 9 -16.35 13.37 1.50
CA ALA A 9 -15.00 12.90 1.70
C ALA A 9 -14.22 12.96 0.38
N GLY A 10 -12.90 13.06 0.47
CA GLY A 10 -12.00 12.89 -0.66
C GLY A 10 -11.65 11.41 -0.81
N TYR A 11 -11.90 10.84 -1.97
CA TYR A 11 -11.53 9.48 -2.31
C TYR A 11 -10.50 9.50 -3.44
N LEU A 12 -9.60 8.52 -3.43
CA LEU A 12 -8.78 8.25 -4.60
C LEU A 12 -9.69 7.85 -5.77
N GLN A 13 -9.29 8.21 -6.98
CA GLN A 13 -10.04 7.84 -8.19
C GLN A 13 -9.84 6.37 -8.54
N GLN A 14 -8.65 5.85 -8.27
CA GLN A 14 -8.29 4.45 -8.43
C GLN A 14 -9.06 3.59 -7.42
N HIS A 15 -9.58 2.44 -7.86
CA HIS A 15 -10.23 1.51 -6.95
C HIS A 15 -9.19 0.86 -6.03
N PRO A 16 -9.44 0.72 -4.71
CA PRO A 16 -8.46 0.15 -3.76
C PRO A 16 -8.02 -1.30 -4.03
N GLU A 17 -8.73 -2.02 -4.90
CA GLU A 17 -8.40 -3.39 -5.29
C GLU A 17 -7.52 -3.46 -6.54
N GLU A 18 -7.36 -2.36 -7.27
CA GLU A 18 -6.47 -2.31 -8.44
C GLU A 18 -5.02 -2.42 -7.98
N PHE A 19 -4.33 -3.45 -8.47
CA PHE A 19 -2.91 -3.69 -8.21
C PHE A 19 -2.31 -4.63 -9.27
N ASP A 20 -1.22 -4.23 -9.92
CA ASP A 20 -0.50 -5.12 -10.86
C ASP A 20 0.41 -6.11 -10.12
N ARG A 21 -0.22 -7.13 -9.52
CA ARG A 21 0.50 -8.18 -8.79
C ARG A 21 1.51 -8.94 -9.66
N GLN A 22 1.29 -9.05 -10.98
CA GLN A 22 2.17 -9.84 -11.85
C GLN A 22 3.48 -9.09 -12.08
N PHE A 23 3.40 -7.78 -12.27
CA PHE A 23 4.54 -6.90 -12.36
C PHE A 23 5.46 -7.01 -11.12
N PHE A 24 4.86 -6.97 -9.93
CA PHE A 24 5.59 -7.12 -8.65
C PHE A 24 5.91 -8.56 -8.26
N LYS A 25 5.53 -9.55 -9.08
CA LYS A 25 5.73 -10.99 -8.84
C LYS A 25 5.10 -11.49 -7.53
N ILE A 26 3.94 -10.95 -7.19
CA ILE A 26 3.15 -11.31 -6.01
C ILE A 26 2.03 -12.27 -6.43
N SER A 27 1.84 -13.35 -5.66
CA SER A 27 0.78 -14.31 -5.94
C SER A 27 -0.61 -13.69 -5.73
N PRO A 28 -1.69 -14.24 -6.32
CA PRO A 28 -3.05 -13.76 -6.05
C PRO A 28 -3.41 -13.79 -4.56
N GLU A 29 -2.99 -14.85 -3.86
CA GLU A 29 -3.26 -15.03 -2.43
C GLU A 29 -2.57 -13.97 -1.59
N GLU A 30 -1.27 -13.75 -1.80
CA GLU A 30 -0.51 -12.71 -1.11
C GLU A 30 -1.08 -11.32 -1.42
N ALA A 31 -1.37 -11.04 -2.69
CA ALA A 31 -1.92 -9.76 -3.12
C ALA A 31 -3.22 -9.43 -2.38
N ASN A 32 -4.11 -10.40 -2.19
CA ASN A 32 -5.37 -10.20 -1.46
C ASN A 32 -5.18 -9.89 0.03
N HIS A 33 -4.07 -10.32 0.63
CA HIS A 33 -3.76 -10.05 2.04
C HIS A 33 -2.91 -8.79 2.25
N LEU A 34 -2.31 -8.24 1.19
CA LEU A 34 -1.59 -6.97 1.29
C LEU A 34 -2.58 -5.83 1.55
N ASP A 35 -2.26 -4.96 2.50
CA ASP A 35 -3.03 -3.74 2.72
C ASP A 35 -3.06 -2.89 1.43
N PRO A 36 -4.21 -2.35 0.99
CA PRO A 36 -4.30 -1.46 -0.16
C PRO A 36 -3.31 -0.28 -0.12
N GLN A 37 -2.98 0.24 1.08
CA GLN A 37 -1.98 1.29 1.24
C GLN A 37 -0.57 0.81 0.82
N VAL A 38 -0.24 -0.45 1.08
CA VAL A 38 1.04 -1.05 0.67
C VAL A 38 1.06 -1.35 -0.83
N ARG A 39 -0.06 -1.76 -1.42
CA ARG A 39 -0.19 -1.96 -2.87
C ARG A 39 0.06 -0.66 -3.63
N LEU A 40 -0.62 0.41 -3.21
CA LEU A 40 -0.44 1.75 -3.78
C LEU A 40 1.00 2.26 -3.59
N LEU A 41 1.60 2.03 -2.42
CA LEU A 41 2.99 2.40 -2.17
C LEU A 41 3.95 1.75 -3.17
N LEU A 42 3.76 0.48 -3.52
CA LEU A 42 4.62 -0.21 -4.49
C LEU A 42 4.55 0.43 -5.88
N GLU A 43 3.33 0.78 -6.32
CA GLU A 43 3.09 1.46 -7.60
C GLU A 43 3.74 2.86 -7.61
N ILE A 44 3.48 3.66 -6.57
CA ILE A 44 4.03 5.02 -6.47
C ILE A 44 5.56 5.04 -6.39
N VAL A 45 6.17 4.09 -5.68
CA VAL A 45 7.64 3.98 -5.63
C VAL A 45 8.21 3.66 -7.01
N TRP A 46 7.56 2.75 -7.75
CA TRP A 46 7.98 2.43 -9.11
C TRP A 46 7.84 3.65 -10.03
N GLU A 47 6.69 4.31 -10.04
CA GLU A 47 6.43 5.52 -10.83
C GLU A 47 7.42 6.63 -10.51
N ALA A 48 7.74 6.85 -9.23
CA ALA A 48 8.70 7.87 -8.83
C ALA A 48 10.12 7.57 -9.32
N LEU A 49 10.54 6.30 -9.34
CA LEU A 49 11.83 5.90 -9.91
C LEU A 49 11.85 6.09 -11.43
N GLU A 50 10.76 5.74 -12.12
CA GLU A 50 10.63 5.95 -13.56
C GLU A 50 10.64 7.43 -13.95
N ASP A 51 9.88 8.26 -13.23
CA ASP A 51 9.85 9.72 -13.42
C ASP A 51 11.24 10.34 -13.22
N ALA A 52 11.99 9.86 -12.21
CA ALA A 52 13.36 10.28 -11.97
C ALA A 52 14.38 9.73 -12.99
N GLY A 53 13.96 8.84 -13.90
CA GLY A 53 14.86 8.15 -14.83
C GLY A 53 15.86 7.22 -14.15
N ILE A 54 15.54 6.73 -12.94
CA ILE A 54 16.40 5.85 -12.15
C ILE A 54 16.01 4.40 -12.44
N PRO A 55 16.89 3.60 -13.07
CA PRO A 55 16.60 2.19 -13.29
C PRO A 55 16.49 1.45 -11.94
N THR A 56 15.42 0.68 -11.73
CA THR A 56 15.18 0.00 -10.45
C THR A 56 16.25 -1.02 -10.07
N HIS A 57 16.94 -1.61 -11.05
CA HIS A 57 18.09 -2.48 -10.78
C HIS A 57 19.29 -1.73 -10.19
N SER A 58 19.39 -0.42 -10.41
CA SER A 58 20.50 0.42 -9.91
C SER A 58 20.40 0.73 -8.42
N VAL A 59 19.19 0.72 -7.85
CA VAL A 59 18.99 0.93 -6.41
C VAL A 59 19.19 -0.35 -5.60
N ARG A 60 19.16 -1.51 -6.24
CA ARG A 60 19.35 -2.81 -5.57
C ARG A 60 20.78 -2.91 -5.00
N GLY A 61 20.87 -3.06 -3.68
CA GLY A 61 22.16 -3.16 -2.97
C GLY A 61 22.89 -1.84 -2.76
N SER A 62 22.26 -0.71 -3.15
CA SER A 62 22.75 0.63 -2.85
C SER A 62 22.40 1.06 -1.42
N ASN A 63 22.96 2.17 -0.95
CA ASN A 63 22.58 2.78 0.33
C ASN A 63 21.33 3.67 0.20
N THR A 64 20.27 3.15 -0.44
CA THR A 64 19.00 3.87 -0.63
C THR A 64 18.09 3.62 0.57
N GLY A 65 17.66 4.70 1.24
CA GLY A 65 16.69 4.65 2.33
C GLY A 65 15.27 4.89 1.84
N VAL A 66 14.29 4.27 2.49
CA VAL A 66 12.85 4.46 2.24
C VAL A 66 12.20 4.92 3.54
N TYR A 67 11.52 6.06 3.52
CA TYR A 67 10.84 6.65 4.67
C TYR A 67 9.37 6.85 4.32
N ILE A 68 8.47 6.23 5.09
CA ILE A 68 7.04 6.15 4.77
C ILE A 68 6.23 6.54 6.01
N GLY A 69 5.26 7.44 5.84
CA GLY A 69 4.22 7.70 6.82
C GLY A 69 2.99 6.87 6.51
N LEU A 70 2.81 5.75 7.20
CA LEU A 70 1.61 4.90 7.10
C LEU A 70 0.90 4.88 8.44
N THR A 71 -0.44 4.92 8.41
CA THR A 71 -1.25 4.77 9.61
C THR A 71 -2.35 3.76 9.39
N ALA A 72 -2.50 2.91 10.39
CA ALA A 72 -3.64 2.07 10.71
C ALA A 72 -3.90 0.81 9.87
N SER A 73 -4.44 -0.18 10.58
CA SER A 73 -4.48 -1.63 10.32
C SER A 73 -5.89 -2.14 10.02
N GLU A 74 -6.80 -1.25 9.61
CA GLU A 74 -8.23 -1.56 9.43
C GLU A 74 -8.47 -2.63 8.37
N TYR A 75 -7.58 -2.75 7.38
CA TYR A 75 -7.70 -3.81 6.37
C TYR A 75 -7.53 -5.20 6.99
N GLY A 76 -6.57 -5.36 7.91
CA GLY A 76 -6.40 -6.61 8.67
C GLY A 76 -7.63 -6.92 9.53
N ILE A 77 -8.22 -5.90 10.16
CA ILE A 77 -9.46 -6.04 10.92
C ILE A 77 -10.63 -6.47 10.01
N LEU A 78 -10.74 -5.89 8.81
CA LEU A 78 -11.75 -6.25 7.81
C LEU A 78 -11.62 -7.72 7.38
N LEU A 79 -10.39 -8.21 7.24
CA LEU A 79 -10.09 -9.61 6.91
C LEU A 79 -10.30 -10.57 8.10
N GLY A 80 -10.65 -10.06 9.28
CA GLY A 80 -10.81 -10.86 10.49
C GLY A 80 -9.49 -11.41 11.04
N MET A 81 -8.36 -10.79 10.68
CA MET A 81 -7.05 -11.16 11.21
C MET A 81 -6.99 -10.79 12.70
N PRO A 82 -6.42 -11.66 13.56
CA PRO A 82 -6.27 -11.36 14.97
C PRO A 82 -5.47 -10.08 15.14
N ASN A 83 -5.94 -9.21 16.04
CA ASN A 83 -5.37 -7.90 16.29
C ASN A 83 -4.11 -8.06 17.16
N ASP A 84 -3.09 -8.73 16.61
CA ASP A 84 -1.85 -9.03 17.29
C ASP A 84 -0.96 -7.77 17.29
N ASN A 85 -1.21 -6.93 18.30
CA ASN A 85 -0.30 -5.90 18.83
C ASN A 85 0.14 -4.76 17.89
N ILE A 86 -0.71 -3.76 17.71
CA ILE A 86 -0.35 -2.42 17.20
C ILE A 86 0.43 -1.54 18.21
N ASN A 87 1.12 -2.15 19.19
CA ASN A 87 1.94 -1.44 20.18
C ASN A 87 3.38 -2.02 20.24
N GLN A 88 4.09 -2.02 19.11
CA GLN A 88 5.56 -1.97 19.10
C GLN A 88 6.03 -0.98 18.03
#